data_AF-A0A172XLF3-F1
#
_entry.id   AF-A0A172XLF3-F1
#
_cell.length_a   1.000
_cell.length_b   1.000
_cell.length_c   1.000
_cell.angle_alpha   90.00
_cell.angle_beta   90.00
_cell.angle_gamma   90.00
#
_symmetry.space_group_name_H-M   'P 1'
#
loop_
_entity.id
_entity.type
_entity.pdbx_description
1 polymer ?
#
loop_
_entity_poly.entity_id
_entity_poly.type
_entity_poly.pdbx_seq_one_letter_code
_entity_poly.pdbx_strand_id
1 'polypeptide(L)'
;MLSLNRALKLRDLEVFRVLKDGNILSYVIIEDTRKPFTEEDKKLEPLCYMDEEDINAILNVFKISIVNDEKLNEDNSIFIRSYFSEFVNHTNLTNFIIKEYVQKDLYNYDDEDDIIFFNRILRSIGSDYVIKEFDDINWIYLSQD
;
A
#
# COMPACT_ATOMS: atom_id res chain seq x y z
N MET A 1 16.73 15.06 1.95
CA MET A 1 17.03 13.64 1.70
C MET A 1 15.76 12.84 1.90
N LEU A 2 15.41 11.98 0.94
CA LEU A 2 14.25 11.10 1.04
C LEU A 2 14.69 9.74 1.59
N SER A 3 13.91 9.19 2.50
CA SER A 3 14.14 7.86 3.03
C SER A 3 12.82 7.11 3.18
N LEU A 4 12.93 5.78 3.12
CA LEU A 4 11.81 4.87 3.30
C LEU A 4 12.05 4.06 4.55
N ASN A 5 11.07 4.04 5.43
CA ASN A 5 11.05 3.14 6.56
C ASN A 5 9.89 2.16 6.37
N ARG A 6 10.21 0.86 6.35
CA ARG A 6 9.19 -0.19 6.29
C ARG A 6 8.64 -0.39 7.70
N ALA A 7 7.47 0.18 7.96
CA ALA A 7 6.79 0.15 9.24
C ALA A 7 6.13 -1.21 9.52
N LEU A 8 5.55 -1.84 8.49
CA LEU A 8 4.92 -3.16 8.59
C LEU A 8 5.33 -4.06 7.44
N LYS A 9 5.61 -5.33 7.75
CA LYS A 9 5.82 -6.38 6.76
C LYS A 9 5.05 -7.64 7.11
N LEU A 10 4.00 -7.91 6.35
CA LEU A 10 3.27 -9.18 6.37
C LEU A 10 3.50 -9.92 5.04
N ARG A 11 2.83 -11.06 4.87
CA ARG A 11 3.01 -11.93 3.70
C ARG A 11 2.51 -11.28 2.41
N ASP A 12 1.44 -10.50 2.50
CA ASP A 12 0.66 -9.92 1.41
C ASP A 12 0.32 -8.45 1.63
N LEU A 13 0.92 -7.84 2.66
CA LEU A 13 0.76 -6.43 2.99
C LEU A 13 2.10 -5.86 3.45
N GLU A 14 2.53 -4.75 2.86
CA GLU A 14 3.63 -3.94 3.37
C GLU A 14 3.18 -2.49 3.56
N VAL A 15 3.62 -1.86 4.65
CA VAL A 15 3.38 -0.43 4.93
C VAL A 15 4.71 0.28 5.06
N PHE A 16 4.85 1.37 4.32
CA PHE A 16 6.04 2.22 4.31
C PHE A 16 5.69 3.62 4.78
N ARG A 17 6.55 4.18 5.63
CA ARG A 17 6.66 5.63 5.86
C ARG A 17 7.59 6.20 4.82
N VAL A 18 7.10 7.16 4.04
CA VAL A 18 7.93 7.98 3.17
C VAL A 18 8.34 9.20 3.97
N LEU A 19 9.64 9.39 4.15
CA LEU A 19 10.21 10.49 4.91
C LEU A 19 10.89 11.48 3.96
N LYS A 20 10.64 12.77 4.12
CA LYS A 20 11.34 13.84 3.43
C LYS A 20 11.95 14.78 4.45
N ASP A 21 13.29 14.88 4.43
CA ASP A 21 14.05 15.72 5.36
C ASP A 21 13.77 15.38 6.83
N GLY A 22 13.55 14.09 7.11
CA GLY A 22 13.29 13.55 8.45
C GLY A 22 11.83 13.59 8.89
N ASN A 23 10.93 14.26 8.15
CA ASN A 23 9.51 14.33 8.47
C ASN A 23 8.71 13.33 7.62
N ILE A 24 7.61 12.81 8.17
CA ILE A 24 6.70 11.96 7.41
C ILE A 24 6.04 12.80 6.32
N LEU A 25 6.20 12.33 5.09
CA LEU A 25 5.58 12.89 3.90
C LEU A 25 4.27 12.18 3.57
N SER A 26 4.25 10.85 3.70
CA SER A 26 3.07 10.03 3.47
C SER A 26 3.28 8.60 3.97
N TYR A 27 2.19 7.85 4.10
CA TYR A 27 2.23 6.40 4.15
C TYR A 27 1.98 5.79 2.78
N VAL A 28 2.67 4.72 2.45
CA VAL A 28 2.43 3.91 1.25
C VAL A 28 2.16 2.48 1.66
N ILE A 29 1.01 1.98 1.23
CA ILE A 29 0.52 0.64 1.51
C ILE A 29 0.57 -0.15 0.22
N ILE A 30 1.20 -1.32 0.25
CA ILE A 30 1.26 -2.24 -0.87
C ILE A 30 0.54 -3.52 -0.48
N GLU A 31 -0.54 -3.83 -1.19
CA GLU A 31 -1.31 -5.07 -1.05
C GLU A 31 -1.01 -6.00 -2.23
N ASP A 32 -0.53 -7.20 -1.94
CA ASP A 32 -0.44 -8.31 -2.90
C ASP A 32 -1.80 -9.02 -2.96
N THR A 33 -2.62 -8.69 -3.96
CA THR A 33 -4.00 -9.21 -4.03
C THR A 33 -4.06 -10.70 -4.36
N ARG A 34 -3.00 -11.25 -4.96
CA ARG A 34 -2.93 -12.61 -5.54
C ARG A 34 -4.08 -12.94 -6.49
N LYS A 35 -4.62 -11.89 -7.12
CA LYS A 35 -5.79 -11.95 -7.98
C LYS A 35 -5.56 -11.07 -9.20
N PRO A 36 -6.20 -11.38 -10.34
CA PRO A 36 -6.21 -10.49 -11.50
C PRO A 36 -7.00 -9.21 -11.20
N PHE A 37 -7.02 -8.28 -12.16
CA PHE A 37 -7.84 -7.07 -12.08
C PHE A 37 -9.32 -7.40 -11.88
N THR A 38 -9.99 -6.65 -11.00
CA THR A 38 -11.46 -6.69 -10.92
C THR A 38 -12.10 -5.93 -12.08
N GLU A 39 -13.40 -6.10 -12.30
CA GLU A 39 -14.14 -5.35 -13.32
C GLU A 39 -14.14 -3.84 -13.05
N GLU A 40 -14.04 -3.43 -11.78
CA GLU A 40 -13.86 -2.03 -11.38
C GLU A 40 -12.45 -1.52 -11.69
N ASP A 41 -11.43 -2.35 -11.44
CA ASP A 41 -10.05 -2.00 -11.73
C ASP A 41 -9.83 -1.76 -13.24
N LYS A 42 -10.45 -2.59 -14.09
CA LYS A 42 -10.41 -2.46 -15.56
C LYS A 42 -10.97 -1.13 -16.09
N LYS A 43 -11.77 -0.42 -15.30
CA LYS A 43 -12.33 0.90 -15.68
C LYS A 43 -11.36 2.06 -15.45
N LEU A 44 -10.23 1.81 -14.77
CA LEU A 44 -9.23 2.83 -14.47
C LEU A 44 -8.36 3.12 -15.69
N GLU A 45 -7.91 4.36 -15.84
CA GLU A 45 -6.90 4.68 -16.86
C GLU A 45 -5.51 4.19 -16.41
N PRO A 46 -4.68 3.67 -17.34
CA PRO A 46 -4.95 3.46 -18.77
C PRO A 46 -5.61 2.10 -19.10
N LEU A 47 -5.91 1.27 -18.09
CA LEU A 47 -6.41 -0.10 -18.26
C LEU A 47 -7.69 -0.17 -19.12
N CYS A 48 -8.56 0.82 -19.03
CA CYS A 48 -9.80 0.89 -19.82
C CYS A 48 -9.59 1.00 -21.34
N TYR A 49 -8.36 1.28 -21.78
CA TYR A 49 -7.98 1.35 -23.20
C TYR A 49 -7.12 0.17 -23.66
N MET A 50 -6.78 -0.77 -22.76
CA MET A 50 -5.96 -1.93 -23.08
C MET A 50 -6.81 -3.07 -23.65
N ASP A 51 -6.18 -3.91 -24.47
CA ASP A 51 -6.83 -5.09 -25.04
C ASP A 51 -7.17 -6.12 -23.95
N GLU A 52 -8.34 -6.76 -24.06
CA GLU A 52 -8.81 -7.72 -23.07
C GLU A 52 -7.86 -8.90 -22.90
N GLU A 53 -7.19 -9.35 -23.97
CA GLU A 53 -6.21 -10.44 -23.92
C GLU A 53 -5.04 -10.10 -23.01
N ASP A 54 -4.49 -8.89 -23.14
CA ASP A 54 -3.38 -8.40 -22.32
C ASP A 54 -3.81 -8.21 -20.86
N ILE A 55 -4.98 -7.63 -20.62
CA ILE A 55 -5.53 -7.46 -19.26
C ILE A 55 -5.73 -8.83 -18.59
N ASN A 56 -6.29 -9.80 -19.32
CA ASN A 56 -6.59 -11.13 -18.78
C ASN A 56 -5.33 -11.99 -18.60
N ALA A 57 -4.21 -11.65 -19.24
CA ALA A 57 -2.92 -12.30 -19.01
C ALA A 57 -2.32 -11.97 -17.63
N ILE A 58 -2.75 -10.86 -17.01
CA ILE A 58 -2.31 -10.47 -15.66
C ILE A 58 -3.01 -11.34 -14.62
N LEU A 59 -2.24 -12.11 -13.87
CA LEU A 59 -2.72 -13.04 -12.86
C LEU A 59 -2.66 -12.48 -11.43
N ASN A 60 -1.83 -11.45 -11.22
CA ASN A 60 -1.69 -10.81 -9.92
C ASN A 60 -1.56 -9.29 -10.05
N VAL A 61 -2.32 -8.56 -9.24
CA VAL A 61 -2.28 -7.11 -9.18
C VAL A 61 -1.82 -6.65 -7.80
N PHE A 62 -0.82 -5.77 -7.76
CA PHE A 62 -0.47 -5.04 -6.55
C PHE A 62 -1.30 -3.77 -6.43
N LYS A 63 -1.97 -3.56 -5.30
CA LYS A 63 -2.64 -2.29 -5.01
C LYS A 63 -1.72 -1.44 -4.16
N ILE A 64 -1.32 -0.29 -4.71
CA ILE A 64 -0.44 0.67 -4.05
C ILE A 64 -1.29 1.87 -3.66
N SER A 65 -1.44 2.09 -2.37
CA SER A 65 -2.23 3.19 -1.82
C SER A 65 -1.30 4.19 -1.15
N ILE A 66 -1.29 5.42 -1.64
CA ILE A 66 -0.54 6.53 -1.05
C ILE A 66 -1.51 7.32 -0.18
N VAL A 67 -1.25 7.41 1.12
CA VAL A 67 -2.16 7.99 2.10
C VAL A 67 -1.48 9.14 2.81
N ASN A 68 -2.15 10.28 2.87
CA ASN A 68 -1.72 11.42 3.65
C ASN A 68 -2.93 12.17 4.24
N ASP A 69 -2.69 13.04 5.23
CA ASP A 69 -3.73 13.88 5.85
C ASP A 69 -4.26 14.98 4.92
N GLU A 70 -3.38 15.46 4.04
CA GLU A 70 -3.68 16.43 2.99
C GLU A 70 -3.26 15.90 1.62
N LYS A 71 -3.82 16.49 0.57
CA LYS A 71 -3.42 16.18 -0.80
C LYS A 71 -1.93 16.51 -0.99
N LEU A 72 -1.16 15.55 -1.46
CA LEU A 72 0.24 15.77 -1.82
C LEU A 72 0.36 16.84 -2.91
N ASN A 73 1.41 17.65 -2.83
CA ASN A 73 1.77 18.49 -3.98
C ASN A 73 2.18 17.61 -5.16
N GLU A 74 2.08 18.18 -6.36
CA GLU A 74 2.29 17.46 -7.62
C GLU A 74 3.68 16.81 -7.71
N ASP A 75 4.74 17.52 -7.33
CA ASP A 75 6.10 16.99 -7.36
C ASP A 75 6.27 15.77 -6.44
N ASN A 76 5.76 15.84 -5.21
CA ASN A 76 5.82 14.74 -4.26
C ASN A 76 4.95 13.54 -4.72
N SER A 77 3.75 13.82 -5.25
CA SER A 77 2.86 12.80 -5.81
C SER A 77 3.53 12.05 -6.96
N ILE A 78 4.02 12.77 -7.97
CA ILE A 78 4.72 12.19 -9.12
C ILE A 78 5.92 11.37 -8.65
N PHE A 79 6.71 11.92 -7.75
CA PHE A 79 7.89 11.24 -7.23
C PHE A 79 7.56 9.91 -6.55
N ILE A 80 6.60 9.90 -5.61
CA ILE A 80 6.22 8.69 -4.87
C ILE A 80 5.65 7.65 -5.83
N ARG A 81 4.78 8.07 -6.76
CA ARG A 81 4.19 7.19 -7.78
C ARG A 81 5.26 6.55 -8.65
N SER A 82 6.21 7.33 -9.16
CA SER A 82 7.34 6.82 -9.95
C SER A 82 8.18 5.84 -9.15
N TYR A 83 8.56 6.19 -7.91
CA TYR A 83 9.37 5.31 -7.07
C TYR A 83 8.70 3.96 -6.83
N PHE A 84 7.45 3.96 -6.37
CA PHE A 84 6.74 2.72 -6.05
C PHE A 84 6.28 1.94 -7.27
N SER A 85 6.13 2.62 -8.42
CA SER A 85 5.96 1.92 -9.69
C SER A 85 7.15 1.02 -9.99
N GLU A 86 8.39 1.46 -9.78
CA GLU A 86 9.59 0.63 -10.01
C GLU A 86 9.87 -0.37 -8.89
N PHE A 87 9.28 -0.17 -7.71
CA PHE A 87 9.51 -0.98 -6.52
C PHE A 87 8.83 -2.36 -6.58
N VAL A 88 7.61 -2.43 -7.12
CA VAL A 88 6.88 -3.70 -7.24
C VAL A 88 7.40 -4.52 -8.43
N ASN A 89 7.37 -5.85 -8.32
CA ASN A 89 7.92 -6.71 -9.34
C ASN A 89 7.01 -6.76 -10.59
N HIS A 90 7.52 -6.29 -11.72
CA HIS A 90 6.86 -6.41 -13.02
C HIS A 90 7.35 -7.67 -13.72
N THR A 91 6.55 -8.72 -13.65
CA THR A 91 6.63 -9.83 -14.59
C THR A 91 5.55 -9.65 -15.64
N ASN A 92 5.60 -10.44 -16.72
CA ASN A 92 4.53 -10.47 -17.71
C ASN A 92 3.17 -10.95 -17.15
N LEU A 93 3.13 -11.46 -15.91
CA LEU A 93 1.92 -11.96 -15.25
C LEU A 93 1.49 -11.08 -14.07
N THR A 94 2.25 -10.03 -13.75
CA THR A 94 1.97 -9.14 -12.62
C THR A 94 1.84 -7.69 -13.07
N ASN A 95 0.97 -6.94 -12.42
CA ASN A 95 0.80 -5.52 -12.68
C ASN A 95 0.40 -4.79 -11.38
N PHE A 96 0.18 -3.49 -11.42
CA PHE A 96 -0.15 -2.70 -10.24
C PHE A 96 -1.13 -1.56 -10.56
N ILE A 97 -1.79 -1.07 -9.50
CA ILE A 97 -2.63 0.12 -9.53
C ILE A 97 -2.15 1.03 -8.42
N ILE A 98 -1.97 2.32 -8.72
CA ILE A 98 -1.65 3.34 -7.71
C ILE A 98 -2.84 4.26 -7.52
N LYS A 99 -3.25 4.47 -6.27
CA LYS A 99 -4.28 5.44 -5.88
C LYS A 99 -3.79 6.31 -4.72
N GLU A 100 -4.20 7.57 -4.73
CA GLU A 100 -3.94 8.51 -3.64
C GLU A 100 -5.20 8.72 -2.81
N TYR A 101 -5.04 8.77 -1.49
CA TYR A 101 -6.11 8.91 -0.54
C TYR A 101 -5.77 10.01 0.46
N VAL A 102 -6.79 10.83 0.77
CA VAL A 102 -6.71 11.86 1.80
C VAL A 102 -7.49 11.37 3.01
N GLN A 103 -6.79 11.08 4.10
CA GLN A 103 -7.39 10.69 5.36
C GLN A 103 -7.13 11.79 6.39
N LYS A 104 -8.13 12.65 6.61
CA LYS A 104 -8.05 13.70 7.63
C LYS A 104 -7.67 13.10 8.99
N ASP A 105 -6.89 13.87 9.75
CA ASP A 105 -6.48 13.53 11.10
C ASP A 105 -5.61 12.27 11.20
N LEU A 106 -4.94 11.88 10.10
CA LEU A 106 -4.07 10.70 10.02
C LEU A 106 -3.05 10.66 11.17
N TYR A 107 -2.46 11.81 11.50
CA TYR A 107 -1.40 11.98 12.50
C TYR A 107 -1.90 12.50 13.87
N ASN A 108 -3.22 12.60 14.08
CA ASN A 108 -3.78 13.24 15.29
C ASN A 108 -3.95 12.28 16.48
N TYR A 109 -3.63 11.00 16.30
CA TYR A 109 -3.79 9.96 17.30
C TYR A 109 -2.43 9.45 17.75
N ASP A 110 -2.30 9.13 19.04
CA ASP A 110 -1.07 8.56 19.63
C ASP A 110 -1.07 7.03 19.49
N ASP A 111 -1.23 6.58 18.25
CA ASP A 111 -1.27 5.16 17.85
C ASP A 111 -0.40 4.88 16.62
N GLU A 112 0.43 5.84 16.22
CA GLU A 112 1.26 5.74 15.02
C GLU A 112 2.07 4.44 14.99
N ASP A 113 1.99 3.71 13.86
CA ASP A 113 2.59 2.39 13.63
C ASP A 113 2.07 1.21 14.46
N ASP A 114 0.99 1.38 15.22
CA ASP A 114 0.33 0.24 15.83
C ASP A 114 -0.70 -0.42 14.88
N ILE A 115 -1.23 -1.56 15.31
CA ILE A 115 -2.23 -2.33 14.55
C ILE A 115 -3.53 -1.53 14.37
N ILE A 116 -3.91 -0.70 15.35
CA ILE A 116 -5.13 0.13 15.31
C ILE A 116 -4.98 1.19 14.22
N PHE A 117 -3.84 1.87 14.18
CA PHE A 117 -3.46 2.85 13.18
C PHE A 117 -3.46 2.24 11.77
N PHE A 118 -2.77 1.11 11.57
CA PHE A 118 -2.74 0.47 10.25
C PHE A 118 -4.14 0.00 9.81
N ASN A 119 -4.94 -0.61 10.70
CA ASN A 119 -6.30 -1.00 10.36
C ASN A 119 -7.20 0.21 10.05
N ARG A 120 -7.00 1.36 10.71
CA ARG A 120 -7.71 2.60 10.39
C ARG A 120 -7.37 3.09 8.98
N ILE A 121 -6.10 3.04 8.59
CA ILE A 121 -5.67 3.35 7.23
C ILE A 121 -6.28 2.39 6.22
N LEU A 122 -6.17 1.08 6.45
CA LEU A 122 -6.71 0.06 5.54
C LEU A 122 -8.21 0.24 5.30
N ARG A 123 -8.96 0.55 6.36
CA ARG A 123 -10.39 0.85 6.25
C ARG A 123 -10.67 2.10 5.44
N SER A 124 -9.84 3.15 5.56
CA SER A 124 -10.07 4.42 4.85
C SER A 124 -9.85 4.30 3.34
N ILE A 125 -8.93 3.43 2.92
CA ILE A 125 -8.65 3.16 1.50
C ILE A 125 -9.59 2.11 0.88
N GLY A 126 -10.49 1.53 1.69
CA GLY A 126 -11.44 0.50 1.28
C GLY A 126 -10.80 -0.88 1.07
N SER A 127 -9.72 -1.18 1.78
CA SER A 127 -9.12 -2.51 1.78
C SER A 127 -9.96 -3.50 2.58
N ASP A 128 -10.07 -4.73 2.09
CA ASP A 128 -10.66 -5.87 2.81
C ASP A 128 -9.68 -6.50 3.82
N TYR A 129 -8.43 -6.04 3.85
CA TYR A 129 -7.40 -6.56 4.73
C TYR A 129 -7.65 -6.10 6.17
N VAL A 130 -7.62 -7.05 7.10
CA VAL A 130 -7.68 -6.77 8.55
C VAL A 130 -6.47 -7.40 9.20
N ILE A 131 -5.59 -6.56 9.72
CA ILE A 131 -4.43 -7.00 10.51
C ILE A 131 -4.98 -7.47 11.85
N LYS A 132 -4.83 -8.77 12.11
CA LYS A 132 -5.21 -9.35 13.40
C LYS A 132 -4.13 -9.03 14.42
N GLU A 133 -4.56 -8.74 15.65
CA GLU A 133 -3.64 -8.70 16.78
C GLU A 133 -2.92 -10.04 16.89
N PHE A 134 -1.60 -9.98 17.08
CA PHE A 134 -0.82 -11.18 17.36
C PHE A 134 -1.20 -11.65 18.76
N ASP A 135 -1.61 -12.91 18.86
CA ASP A 135 -1.89 -13.54 20.15
C ASP A 135 -0.52 -13.82 20.81
N ASP A 136 -0.04 -12.88 21.64
CA ASP A 136 1.25 -12.96 22.34
C ASP A 136 1.45 -14.28 23.12
N ILE A 137 0.34 -14.94 23.49
CA ILE A 137 0.32 -16.23 24.20
C ILE A 137 0.96 -17.36 23.36
N ASN A 138 0.84 -17.31 22.02
CA ASN A 138 1.36 -18.37 21.15
C ASN A 138 2.83 -18.17 20.75
N TRP A 139 3.45 -17.03 21.09
CA TRP A 139 4.81 -16.68 20.66
C TRP A 139 5.89 -16.89 21.72
N ILE A 140 5.51 -17.11 23.00
CA ILE A 140 6.47 -17.51 24.06
C ILE A 140 7.19 -18.82 23.71
N TYR A 141 6.67 -19.60 22.75
CA TYR A 141 7.28 -20.85 22.27
C TYR A 141 8.15 -20.72 21.01
N LEU A 142 8.28 -19.53 20.41
CA LEU A 142 9.10 -19.33 19.19
C LEU A 142 10.48 -18.73 19.46
N SER A 143 10.80 -18.39 20.72
CA SER A 143 12.16 -18.06 21.16
C SER A 143 12.76 -19.15 22.05
N GLN A 144 12.93 -20.37 21.51
CA GLN A 144 13.91 -21.34 22.01
C GLN A 144 14.50 -22.12 20.83
N ASP A 145 15.58 -21.59 20.27
CA ASP A 145 16.90 -22.25 20.15
C ASP A 145 17.92 -21.27 19.50
#